data_AF-A0A2S5J2A3-F1
#
_entry.id   AF-A0A2S5J2A3-F1
#
_cell.length_a   1.000
_cell.length_b   1.000
_cell.length_c   1.000
_cell.angle_alpha   90.00
_cell.angle_beta   90.00
_cell.angle_gamma   90.00
#
_symmetry.space_group_name_H-M   'P 1'
#
loop_
_entity.id
_entity.type
_entity.pdbx_description
1 polymer ?
#
loop_
_entity_poly.entity_id
_entity_poly.type
_entity_poly.pdbx_seq_one_letter_code
_entity_poly.pdbx_strand_id
1 'polypeptide(L)' 'MALTPEDVVKARFRATMFKQGYSQDDVDDFLDKVVVELRRLNGIIADLQDGKAVPADDRK' A
#
# COMPACT_ATOMS: atom_id res chain seq x y z
N MET A 1 3.87 15.02 -2.94
CA MET A 1 2.98 14.47 -1.89
C MET A 1 3.17 12.96 -1.92
N ALA A 2 3.48 12.32 -0.79
CA ALA A 2 3.65 10.88 -0.73
C ALA A 2 2.27 10.21 -0.63
N LEU A 3 2.10 9.08 -1.29
CA LEU A 3 0.89 8.26 -1.20
C LEU A 3 0.79 7.67 0.20
N THR A 4 -0.31 7.94 0.91
CA THR A 4 -0.56 7.34 2.23
C THR A 4 -1.34 6.03 2.11
N PRO A 5 -1.22 5.10 3.08
CA PRO A 5 -2.08 3.91 3.13
C PRO A 5 -3.57 4.26 3.11
N GLU A 6 -3.95 5.35 3.76
CA GLU A 6 -5.33 5.84 3.83
C GLU A 6 -5.84 6.31 2.47
N ASP A 7 -4.96 6.87 1.62
CA ASP A 7 -5.31 7.25 0.25
C ASP A 7 -5.63 6.02 -0.61
N VAL A 8 -4.92 4.91 -0.40
CA VAL A 8 -5.17 3.65 -1.10
C VAL A 8 -6.51 3.05 -0.70
N VAL A 9 -6.82 3.01 0.60
CA VAL A 9 -8.12 2.52 1.12
C VAL A 9 -9.30 3.34 0.60
N LYS A 10 -9.11 4.65 0.44
CA LYS A 10 -10.15 5.57 -0.04
C LYS A 10 -10.22 5.65 -1.56
N ALA A 11 -9.32 5.00 -2.29
CA ALA A 11 -9.29 5.03 -3.74
C ALA A 11 -10.61 4.49 -4.31
N ARG A 12 -11.11 5.17 -5.34
CA ARG A 12 -12.31 4.77 -6.08
C ARG A 12 -12.01 4.79 -7.56
N PHE A 13 -12.20 3.66 -8.21
CA PHE A 13 -11.96 3.50 -9.64
C PHE A 13 -13.26 3.55 -10.42
N ARG A 14 -13.18 4.08 -11.65
CA ARG A 14 -14.32 4.10 -12.56
C ARG A 14 -14.47 2.72 -13.21
N ALA A 15 -15.66 2.13 -13.12
CA ALA A 15 -15.96 0.88 -13.82
C ALA A 15 -15.91 1.05 -15.35
N THR A 16 -15.43 0.03 -16.05
CA THR A 16 -15.38 -0.01 -17.51
C THR A 16 -16.54 -0.86 -18.05
N MET A 17 -17.48 -0.25 -18.78
CA MET A 17 -18.66 -0.97 -19.31
C MET A 17 -18.45 -1.60 -20.69
N PHE A 18 -17.57 -1.03 -21.53
CA PHE A 18 -17.38 -1.44 -22.93
C PHE A 18 -15.96 -1.94 -23.25
N LYS A 19 -15.09 -1.98 -22.24
CA LYS A 19 -13.70 -2.40 -22.37
C LYS A 19 -13.41 -3.45 -21.30
N GLN A 20 -12.48 -4.35 -21.62
CA GLN A 20 -11.96 -5.30 -20.65
C GLN A 20 -11.33 -4.51 -19.49
N GLY A 21 -11.82 -4.78 -18.28
CA GLY A 21 -11.33 -4.19 -17.04
C GLY A 21 -10.79 -5.27 -16.12
N TYR A 22 -10.15 -4.84 -15.04
CA TYR A 22 -9.77 -5.74 -13.95
C TYR A 22 -11.02 -6.19 -13.18
N SER A 23 -10.99 -7.40 -12.63
CA SER A 23 -11.99 -7.84 -11.65
C SER A 23 -11.91 -6.94 -10.42
N GLN A 24 -13.05 -6.48 -9.92
CA GLN A 24 -13.07 -5.60 -8.76
C GLN A 24 -12.50 -6.31 -7.53
N ASP A 25 -12.90 -7.57 -7.30
CA ASP A 25 -12.45 -8.36 -6.15
C ASP A 25 -10.92 -8.58 -6.19
N ASP A 26 -10.36 -8.87 -7.36
CA ASP A 26 -8.91 -9.05 -7.52
C ASP A 26 -8.14 -7.74 -7.28
N VAL A 27 -8.73 -6.61 -7.67
CA VAL A 27 -8.15 -5.29 -7.41
C VAL A 27 -8.21 -4.98 -5.93
N ASP A 28 -9.35 -5.19 -5.28
CA ASP A 28 -9.52 -4.94 -3.84
C ASP A 28 -8.55 -5.81 -3.01
N ASP A 29 -8.44 -7.11 -3.33
CA ASP A 29 -7.48 -8.05 -2.71
C ASP A 29 -6.01 -7.62 -2.88
N PHE A 30 -5.69 -7.05 -4.04
CA PHE A 30 -4.35 -6.52 -4.31
C PHE A 30 -4.08 -5.24 -3.52
N LEU A 31 -5.06 -4.34 -3.45
CA LEU A 31 -4.92 -3.08 -2.71
C LEU A 31 -4.75 -3.30 -1.21
N ASP A 32 -5.36 -4.35 -0.63
CA ASP A 32 -5.13 -4.73 0.76
C ASP A 32 -3.65 -5.06 1.02
N LYS A 33 -2.99 -5.79 0.11
CA LYS A 33 -1.55 -6.10 0.22
C LYS A 33 -0.69 -4.85 0.12
N VAL A 34 -1.06 -3.93 -0.79
CA VAL A 34 -0.38 -2.64 -0.94
C VAL A 34 -0.50 -1.80 0.33
N VAL A 35 -1.66 -1.79 0.98
CA VAL A 35 -1.88 -1.05 2.24
C VAL A 35 -0.99 -1.61 3.35
N VAL A 36 -0.91 -2.92 3.50
CA VAL A 36 -0.04 -3.57 4.49
C VAL A 36 1.42 -3.17 4.27
N GLU A 37 1.90 -3.24 3.03
CA GLU A 37 3.28 -2.92 2.71
C GLU A 37 3.59 -1.43 2.86
N LEU A 38 2.68 -0.54 2.46
CA LEU A 38 2.85 0.91 2.67
C LEU A 38 2.91 1.26 4.16
N ARG A 39 2.14 0.59 5.02
CA ARG A 39 2.24 0.77 6.49
C ARG A 39 3.60 0.31 7.00
N ARG A 40 4.10 -0.85 6.52
CA ARG A 40 5.43 -1.36 6.89
C ARG A 40 6.53 -0.38 6.50
N LEU A 41 6.55 0.06 5.24
CA LEU A 41 7.53 1.02 4.72
C LEU A 41 7.50 2.35 5.47
N ASN A 42 6.31 2.88 5.76
CA ASN A 42 6.19 4.12 6.52
C ASN A 42 6.69 3.98 7.96
N GLY A 43 6.47 2.82 8.59
CA GLY A 43 7.06 2.51 9.90
C GLY A 43 8.58 2.49 9.87
N ILE A 44 9.17 1.81 8.87
CA ILE A 44 10.63 1.77 8.69
C ILE A 44 11.21 3.16 8.43
N ILE A 45 10.54 3.95 7.58
CA ILE A 45 10.97 5.33 7.30
C ILE A 45 10.93 6.16 8.58
N ALA A 46 9.87 6.05 9.39
CA ALA A 46 9.78 6.75 10.67
C ALA A 46 10.89 6.32 11.64
N ASP A 47 11.16 5.02 11.76
CA ASP A 47 12.22 4.50 12.62
C ASP A 47 13.62 4.97 12.18
N LEU A 48 13.86 5.01 10.87
CA LEU A 48 15.11 5.53 10.29
C LEU A 48 15.26 7.04 10.52
N GLN A 49 14.19 7.81 10.39
CA GLN A 49 14.18 9.24 10.68
C GLN A 49 14.43 9.52 12.17
N ASP A 50 13.96 8.65 13.05
CA ASP A 50 14.22 8.68 14.50
C ASP A 50 15.64 8.20 14.87
N GLY A 51 16.44 7.73 13.91
CA GLY A 51 17.79 7.22 14.15
C GLY A 51 17.83 5.83 14.82
N LYS A 52 16.72 5.09 14.80
CA LYS A 52 16.64 3.71 15.31
C LYS A 52 17.14 2.73 14.24
N ALA A 53 17.87 1.71 14.67
CA ALA A 53 18.34 0.65 13.77
C ALA A 53 17.14 -0.12 13.18
N VAL A 54 17.18 -0.42 11.87
CA VAL A 54 16.16 -1.21 11.19
C VAL A 54 15.91 -2.52 11.96
N PRO A 55 14.66 -2.85 12.29
CA PRO A 55 14.33 -4.13 12.92
C PRO A 55 14.94 -5.28 12.10
N ALA A 56 15.72 -6.14 12.75
CA ALA A 56 16.55 -7.15 12.10
C ALA A 56 15.77 -8.19 11.26
N ASP A 57 14.44 -8.20 11.37
CA ASP A 57 13.52 -9.15 10.72
C ASP A 57 13.35 -8.90 9.21
N ASP A 58 13.67 -7.70 8.73
CA ASP A 58 13.59 -7.33 7.30
C ASP A 58 14.83 -7.72 6.48
N ARG A 59 15.80 -8.45 7.08
CA ARG A 59 16.95 -9.02 6.35
C ARG A 59 16.59 -10.36 5.73
N LYS A 60 15.68 -10.37 4.74
CA LYS A 60 15.50 -11.51 3.84
C LYS A 60 15.61 -11.10 2.39
#